data_AF-A0A091RFJ2-F1
#
_entry.id   AF-A0A091RFJ2-F1
#
_cell.length_a   1.000
_cell.length_b   1.000
_cell.length_c   1.000
_cell.angle_alpha   90.00
_cell.angle_beta   90.00
_cell.angle_gamma   90.00
#
_symmetry.space_group_name_H-M   'P 1'
#
loop_
_entity.id
_entity.type
_entity.pdbx_description
1 polymer ?
#
loop_
_entity_poly.entity_id
_entity_poly.type
_entity_poly.pdbx_seq_one_letter_code
_entity_poly.pdbx_strand_id
1 'polypeptide(L)'
;MNDVLENELQCTICSEHFIEAVTLNCAHSFCSYCINEWTKRKVECPICRQEIKSKTRSLVLDNCIDRMVEKLDVEMKEHRLTLIRERKEKQNFLVKPATDNDSSVISSIYSILSMNSCDSEDSEED
;
A
#
# COMPACT_ATOMS: atom_id res chain seq x y z
N MET A 1 -23.52 -14.72 15.95
CA MET A 1 -23.60 -13.71 14.85
C MET A 1 -22.26 -13.03 14.59
N ASN A 2 -21.26 -13.15 15.49
CA ASN A 2 -19.88 -12.66 15.26
C ASN A 2 -19.04 -13.56 14.33
N ASP A 3 -19.24 -14.88 14.38
CA ASP A 3 -18.38 -15.86 13.67
C ASP A 3 -18.44 -15.77 12.14
N VAL A 4 -19.56 -15.32 11.59
CA VAL A 4 -19.71 -15.16 10.13
C VAL A 4 -18.83 -14.01 9.62
N LEU A 5 -18.77 -12.90 10.36
CA LEU A 5 -17.95 -11.74 9.98
C LEU A 5 -16.45 -12.00 10.17
N GLU A 6 -16.08 -12.86 11.12
CA GLU A 6 -14.69 -13.28 11.33
C GLU A 6 -14.15 -14.06 10.13
N ASN A 7 -14.96 -14.92 9.51
CA ASN A 7 -14.54 -15.70 8.35
C ASN A 7 -14.47 -14.87 7.06
N GLU A 8 -15.37 -13.90 6.86
CA GLU A 8 -15.41 -13.05 5.65
C GLU A 8 -14.24 -12.05 5.57
N LEU A 9 -13.55 -11.80 6.69
CA LEU A 9 -12.41 -10.88 6.76
C LEU A 9 -11.05 -11.58 6.76
N GLN A 10 -11.01 -12.87 6.45
CA GLN A 10 -9.79 -13.66 6.36
C GLN A 10 -9.25 -13.74 4.93
N CYS A 11 -7.94 -13.61 4.82
CA CYS A 11 -7.22 -13.77 3.58
C CYS A 11 -7.03 -15.24 3.24
N THR A 12 -7.65 -15.70 2.14
CA THR A 12 -7.59 -17.11 1.71
C THR A 12 -6.19 -17.64 1.39
N ILE A 13 -5.19 -16.77 1.22
CA ILE A 13 -3.78 -17.18 0.99
C ILE A 13 -3.07 -17.57 2.29
N CYS A 14 -3.34 -16.87 3.39
CA CYS A 14 -2.62 -17.05 4.66
C CYS A 14 -3.51 -17.46 5.83
N SER A 15 -4.82 -17.51 5.63
CA SER A 15 -5.84 -17.83 6.64
C SER A 15 -5.86 -16.88 7.85
N GLU A 16 -5.35 -15.66 7.67
CA GLU A 16 -5.30 -14.62 8.70
C GLU A 16 -6.24 -13.47 8.32
N HIS A 17 -6.74 -12.74 9.31
CA HIS A 17 -7.44 -11.47 9.07
C HIS A 17 -6.61 -10.56 8.17
N PHE A 18 -7.23 -9.90 7.19
CA PHE A 18 -6.47 -9.07 6.23
C PHE A 18 -5.52 -8.10 6.95
N ILE A 19 -4.26 -8.10 6.52
CA ILE A 19 -3.27 -7.10 6.88
C ILE A 19 -3.05 -6.28 5.62
N GLU A 20 -3.38 -4.99 5.70
CA GLU A 20 -3.30 -4.09 4.57
C GLU A 20 -4.14 -4.59 3.38
N ALA A 21 -5.46 -4.64 3.56
CA ALA A 21 -6.38 -5.21 2.60
C ALA A 21 -6.27 -4.53 1.22
N VAL A 22 -6.12 -5.35 0.19
CA VAL A 22 -6.11 -4.97 -1.23
C VAL A 22 -7.24 -5.68 -1.93
N THR A 23 -8.09 -4.91 -2.61
CA THR A 23 -9.16 -5.43 -3.46
C THR A 23 -8.75 -5.35 -4.92
N LEU A 24 -8.97 -6.43 -5.66
CA LEU A 24 -8.65 -6.54 -7.08
C LEU A 24 -9.80 -6.01 -7.95
N ASN A 25 -9.55 -5.81 -9.25
CA ASN A 25 -10.59 -5.49 -10.23
C ASN A 25 -11.75 -6.50 -10.27
N CYS A 26 -11.52 -7.74 -9.84
CA CYS A 26 -12.53 -8.79 -9.73
C CYS A 26 -13.28 -8.79 -8.39
N ALA A 27 -13.12 -7.74 -7.57
CA ALA A 27 -13.72 -7.56 -6.23
C ALA A 27 -13.27 -8.55 -5.13
N HIS A 28 -12.31 -9.44 -5.38
CA HIS A 28 -11.72 -10.28 -4.34
C HIS A 28 -10.63 -9.53 -3.57
N SER A 29 -10.60 -9.72 -2.25
CA SER A 29 -9.65 -9.05 -1.35
C SER A 29 -8.62 -10.02 -0.77
N PHE A 30 -7.40 -9.51 -0.57
CA PHE A 30 -6.24 -10.23 -0.03
C PHE A 30 -5.39 -9.29 0.83
N CYS A 31 -4.47 -9.84 1.62
CA CYS A 31 -3.42 -9.00 2.22
C CYS A 31 -2.51 -8.45 1.11
N SER A 32 -2.08 -7.19 1.23
CA SER A 32 -1.12 -6.55 0.31
C SER A 32 0.13 -7.42 0.08
N TYR A 33 0.75 -7.89 1.16
CA TYR A 33 1.90 -8.80 1.09
C TYR A 33 1.59 -10.08 0.31
N CYS A 34 0.51 -10.77 0.64
CA CYS A 34 0.16 -12.07 0.07
C CYS A 34 -0.10 -11.99 -1.43
N ILE A 35 -0.88 -10.99 -1.87
CA ILE A 35 -1.16 -10.85 -3.30
C ILE A 35 0.06 -10.40 -4.09
N ASN A 36 0.95 -9.61 -3.49
CA ASN A 36 2.21 -9.23 -4.14
C ASN A 36 3.14 -10.43 -4.33
N GLU A 37 3.29 -11.29 -3.33
CA GLU A 37 4.04 -12.55 -3.48
C GLU A 37 3.42 -13.47 -4.54
N TRP A 38 2.09 -13.60 -4.57
CA TRP A 38 1.39 -14.40 -5.57
C TRP A 38 1.67 -13.90 -7.00
N THR A 39 1.59 -12.58 -7.21
CA THR A 39 1.80 -11.98 -8.54
C THR A 39 3.23 -12.08 -9.06
N LYS A 40 4.21 -12.44 -8.24
CA LYS A 40 5.56 -12.80 -8.72
C LYS A 40 5.55 -14.07 -9.58
N ARG A 41 4.54 -14.94 -9.40
CA ARG A 41 4.41 -16.21 -10.13
C ARG A 41 3.30 -16.18 -11.18
N LYS A 42 2.13 -15.62 -10.83
CA LYS A 42 0.95 -15.58 -11.71
C LYS A 42 0.16 -14.29 -11.53
N VAL A 43 -0.15 -13.59 -12.61
CA VAL A 43 -0.92 -12.32 -12.60
C VAL A 43 -2.43 -12.59 -12.73
N GLU A 44 -2.93 -13.52 -11.92
CA GLU A 44 -4.33 -13.96 -11.91
C GLU A 44 -4.86 -13.99 -10.47
N CYS A 45 -6.14 -13.70 -10.27
CA CYS A 45 -6.79 -13.80 -8.96
C CYS A 45 -6.70 -15.24 -8.41
N PRO A 46 -6.21 -15.46 -7.18
CA PRO A 46 -6.17 -16.78 -6.55
C PRO A 46 -7.52 -17.50 -6.45
N ILE A 47 -8.63 -16.74 -6.42
CA ILE A 47 -9.99 -17.28 -6.25
C ILE A 47 -10.65 -17.56 -7.60
N CYS A 48 -10.87 -16.52 -8.42
CA CYS A 48 -11.64 -16.65 -9.66
C CYS A 48 -10.77 -16.77 -10.93
N ARG A 49 -9.44 -16.70 -10.80
CA ARG A 49 -8.47 -16.80 -11.92
C ARG A 49 -8.58 -15.72 -12.98
N GLN A 50 -9.37 -14.68 -12.76
CA GLN A 50 -9.38 -13.51 -13.64
C GLN A 50 -8.04 -12.77 -13.60
N GLU A 51 -7.60 -12.25 -14.74
CA GLU A 51 -6.40 -11.43 -14.85
C GLU A 51 -6.47 -10.20 -13.93
N ILE A 52 -5.37 -9.94 -13.22
CA ILE A 52 -5.27 -8.80 -12.30
C ILE A 52 -4.85 -7.56 -13.07
N LYS A 53 -5.79 -6.62 -13.21
CA LYS A 53 -5.61 -5.33 -13.89
C LYS A 53 -5.40 -4.17 -12.92
N SER A 54 -5.94 -4.28 -11.71
CA SER A 54 -5.76 -3.26 -10.66
C SER A 54 -5.73 -3.87 -9.26
N LYS A 55 -5.08 -3.15 -8.35
CA LYS A 55 -4.95 -3.45 -6.92
C LYS A 55 -5.25 -2.16 -6.16
N THR A 56 -6.29 -2.14 -5.34
CA THR A 56 -6.70 -0.94 -4.59
C THR A 56 -6.72 -1.23 -3.10
N ARG A 57 -6.03 -0.41 -2.30
CA ARG A 57 -6.07 -0.49 -0.83
C ARG A 57 -7.47 -0.17 -0.32
N SER A 58 -7.98 -0.98 0.60
CA SER A 58 -9.31 -0.80 1.19
C SER A 58 -9.22 -0.38 2.65
N LEU A 59 -9.24 0.93 2.89
CA LEU A 59 -9.22 1.49 4.25
C LEU A 59 -10.46 1.08 5.06
N VAL A 60 -11.60 0.84 4.39
CA VAL A 60 -12.83 0.38 5.06
C VAL A 60 -12.62 -0.99 5.68
N LEU A 61 -12.00 -1.92 4.94
CA LEU A 61 -11.68 -3.26 5.46
C LEU A 61 -10.63 -3.18 6.57
N ASP A 62 -9.55 -2.42 6.37
CA ASP A 62 -8.50 -2.22 7.38
C ASP A 62 -9.12 -1.69 8.70
N ASN A 63 -9.89 -0.60 8.64
CA ASN A 63 -10.54 -0.01 9.82
C ASN A 63 -11.58 -0.95 10.47
N CYS A 64 -12.28 -1.78 9.68
CA CYS A 64 -13.24 -2.74 10.20
C CYS A 64 -12.53 -3.82 11.02
N ILE A 65 -11.45 -4.37 10.46
CA ILE A 65 -10.64 -5.40 11.09
C ILE A 65 -10.00 -4.87 12.36
N ASP A 66 -9.47 -3.65 12.35
CA ASP A 66 -8.86 -3.05 13.55
C ASP A 66 -9.86 -2.95 14.70
N ARG A 67 -11.11 -2.53 14.43
CA ARG A 67 -12.17 -2.51 15.45
C ARG A 67 -12.60 -3.89 15.93
N MET A 68 -12.51 -4.91 15.09
CA MET A 68 -12.81 -6.30 15.47
C MET A 68 -11.69 -6.89 16.32
N VAL A 69 -10.44 -6.73 15.87
CA VAL A 69 -9.23 -7.17 16.58
C VAL A 69 -9.14 -6.57 17.97
N GLU A 70 -9.56 -5.31 18.16
CA GLU A 70 -9.56 -4.67 19.48
C GLU A 70 -10.41 -5.44 20.52
N LYS A 71 -11.37 -6.25 20.08
CA LYS A 71 -12.23 -7.04 20.96
C LYS A 71 -11.75 -8.48 21.17
N LEU A 72 -10.70 -8.91 20.47
CA LEU A 72 -10.11 -10.23 20.61
C LEU A 72 -9.21 -10.31 21.86
N ASP A 73 -8.81 -11.53 22.22
CA ASP A 73 -7.89 -11.76 23.32
C ASP A 73 -6.47 -11.20 23.03
N VAL A 74 -5.66 -11.13 24.08
CA VAL A 74 -4.29 -10.58 23.99
C VAL A 74 -3.41 -11.44 23.08
N GLU A 75 -3.57 -12.76 23.10
CA GLU A 75 -2.77 -13.69 22.32
C GLU A 75 -2.98 -13.49 20.81
N MET A 76 -4.23 -13.38 20.36
CA MET A 76 -4.61 -13.09 18.98
C MET A 76 -4.09 -11.73 18.52
N LYS A 77 -4.15 -10.71 19.39
CA LYS A 77 -3.60 -9.37 19.08
C LYS A 77 -2.08 -9.43 18.88
N GLU A 78 -1.37 -10.09 19.78
CA GLU A 78 0.09 -10.24 19.71
C GLU A 78 0.54 -11.04 18.47
N HIS A 79 -0.18 -12.10 18.14
CA HIS A 79 0.03 -12.87 16.92
C HIS A 79 -0.10 -11.99 15.68
N ARG A 80 -1.19 -11.22 15.59
CA ARG A 80 -1.40 -10.28 14.47
C ARG A 80 -0.28 -9.25 14.37
N LEU A 81 0.14 -8.64 15.49
CA LEU A 81 1.23 -7.67 15.49
C LEU A 81 2.56 -8.27 15.03
N THR A 82 2.82 -9.52 15.38
CA THR A 82 4.01 -10.25 14.93
C THR A 82 3.99 -10.47 13.43
N LEU A 83 2.87 -10.93 12.86
CA LEU A 83 2.72 -11.05 11.41
C LEU A 83 2.89 -9.72 10.68
N ILE A 84 2.36 -8.62 11.22
CA ILE A 84 2.53 -7.27 10.65
C ILE A 84 4.02 -6.90 10.60
N ARG A 85 4.76 -7.12 11.70
CA ARG A 85 6.19 -6.81 11.80
C ARG A 85 7.01 -7.59 10.77
N GLU A 86 6.83 -8.91 10.73
CA GLU A 86 7.54 -9.78 9.80
C GLU A 86 7.27 -9.42 8.33
N ARG A 87 6.02 -9.09 7.99
CA ARG A 87 5.66 -8.70 6.61
C ARG A 87 6.29 -7.37 6.23
N LYS A 88 6.33 -6.38 7.14
CA LYS A 88 7.00 -5.09 6.93
C LYS A 88 8.50 -5.25 6.70
N GLU A 89 9.17 -6.09 7.49
CA GLU A 89 10.60 -6.38 7.32
C GLU A 89 10.90 -7.02 5.96
N LYS A 90 10.09 -8.01 5.56
CA LYS A 90 10.20 -8.67 4.25
C LYS A 90 9.93 -7.71 3.08
N GLN A 91 8.98 -6.78 3.23
CA GLN A 91 8.69 -5.78 2.20
C GLN A 91 9.77 -4.69 2.12
N ASN A 92 10.32 -4.25 3.25
CA ASN A 92 11.42 -3.28 3.28
C ASN A 92 12.70 -3.81 2.63
N PHE A 93 12.96 -5.12 2.66
CA PHE A 93 14.09 -5.71 1.94
C PHE A 93 13.91 -5.70 0.41
N LEU A 94 12.67 -5.71 -0.07
CA LEU A 94 12.33 -5.68 -1.50
C LEU A 94 12.25 -4.25 -2.05
N VAL A 95 11.96 -3.27 -1.19
CA VAL A 95 12.18 -1.84 -1.45
C VAL A 95 13.62 -1.53 -1.08
N LYS A 96 14.60 -2.01 -1.87
CA LYS A 96 15.93 -1.38 -1.84
C LYS A 96 15.71 0.13 -2.01
N PRO A 97 16.45 1.00 -1.30
CA PRO A 97 16.40 2.41 -1.63
C PRO A 97 16.77 2.51 -3.09
N ALA A 98 15.85 3.00 -3.92
CA ALA A 98 16.26 3.69 -5.13
C ALA A 98 17.06 4.90 -4.64
N THR A 99 18.35 4.69 -4.37
CA THR A 99 19.33 5.74 -4.62
C THR A 99 19.42 5.82 -6.15
N ASP A 100 18.37 6.38 -6.75
CA ASP A 100 18.50 7.02 -8.04
C ASP A 100 19.39 8.22 -7.74
N ASN A 101 20.69 7.98 -7.86
CA ASN A 101 21.64 9.01 -8.17
C ASN A 101 21.33 9.50 -9.59
N ASP A 102 20.20 10.18 -9.75
CA ASP A 102 19.90 10.98 -10.92
C ASP A 102 20.14 12.44 -10.51
N SER A 103 21.43 12.74 -10.39
CA SER A 103 21.99 14.09 -10.18
C SER A 103 21.63 15.05 -11.33
N SER A 104 20.89 14.60 -12.34
CA SER A 104 20.44 15.38 -13.50
C SER A 104 19.27 16.31 -13.20
N VAL A 105 18.34 15.95 -12.30
CA VAL A 105 17.09 16.73 -12.13
C VAL A 105 17.25 17.95 -11.22
N ILE A 106 18.13 17.88 -10.22
CA ILE A 106 18.35 18.99 -9.27
C ILE A 106 19.10 20.16 -9.93
N SER A 107 20.01 19.87 -10.90
CA SER A 107 20.73 20.90 -11.65
C SER A 107 19.78 21.77 -12.50
N SER A 108 18.79 21.15 -13.15
CA SER A 108 17.83 21.87 -14.00
C SER A 108 16.89 22.78 -13.20
N ILE A 109 16.53 22.41 -11.97
CA ILE A 109 15.62 23.20 -11.14
C ILE A 109 16.32 24.46 -10.61
N TYR A 110 17.62 24.36 -10.27
CA TYR A 110 18.40 25.53 -9.82
C TYR A 110 18.63 26.55 -10.96
N SER A 111 18.77 26.09 -12.21
CA SER A 111 18.87 26.98 -13.37
C SER A 111 17.56 27.72 -13.68
N ILE A 112 16.40 27.09 -13.46
CA ILE A 112 15.08 27.71 -13.71
C ILE A 112 14.74 28.76 -12.66
N LEU A 113 15.09 28.52 -11.39
CA LEU A 113 14.80 29.46 -10.30
C LEU A 113 15.69 30.71 -10.30
N SER A 114 16.80 30.71 -11.06
CA SER A 114 17.64 31.89 -11.25
C SER A 114 17.19 32.81 -12.40
N MET A 115 16.14 32.48 -13.17
CA MET A 115 15.67 33.30 -14.30
C MET A 115 14.42 34.16 -14.02
N ASN A 116 13.83 34.09 -12.82
CA ASN A 116 12.65 34.89 -12.48
C ASN A 116 12.92 36.14 -11.63
N SER A 117 14.14 36.68 -11.69
CA SER A 117 14.41 38.07 -11.31
C SER A 117 14.76 38.86 -12.56
N CYS A 118 13.77 39.15 -13.39
CA CYS A 118 13.83 40.28 -14.31
C CYS A 118 12.94 41.39 -13.73
N ASP A 119 13.64 42.40 -13.23
CA ASP A 119 13.11 43.73 -12.97
C ASP A 119 12.34 44.25 -14.19
N SER A 120 11.24 44.94 -13.93
CA SER A 120 10.68 45.93 -14.83
C SER A 120 10.37 47.16 -13.99
N GLU A 121 11.41 47.94 -13.72
CA GLU A 121 11.27 49.37 -13.43
C GLU A 121 11.23 50.16 -14.74
N ASP A 122 10.75 51.40 -14.63
CA ASP A 122 10.56 52.48 -15.62
C ASP A 122 9.21 52.53 -16.38
N SER A 123 8.49 53.65 -16.51
CA SER A 123 8.45 54.98 -15.83
C SER A 123 7.27 55.79 -16.44
N GLU A 124 6.70 56.69 -15.62
CA GLU A 124 6.01 58.00 -15.88
C GLU A 124 4.93 58.23 -16.99
N GLU A 125 4.13 59.29 -16.71
CA GLU A 125 3.08 60.02 -17.50
C GLU A 125 1.65 59.42 -17.43
N ASP A 126 0.58 60.07 -16.95
CA ASP A 126 0.18 61.48 -16.75
C ASP A 126 -0.64 61.69 -15.44
#